data_AF-A0A401PZM5-F1
#
_entry.id   AF-A0A401PZM5-F1
#
_cell.length_a   1.000
_cell.length_b   1.000
_cell.length_c   1.000
_cell.angle_alpha   90.00
_cell.angle_beta   90.00
_cell.angle_gamma   90.00
#
_symmetry.space_group_name_H-M   'P 1'
#
loop_
_entity.id
_entity.type
_entity.pdbx_description
1 polymer ?
#
loop_
_entity_poly.entity_id
_entity_poly.type
_entity_poly.pdbx_seq_one_letter_code
_entity_poly.pdbx_strand_id
1 'polypeptide(L)'
;FRRKEFRGKLAIAITANFINRHSREEAQAQEISGVAFIFNQKFFQDLKEATGVDLENIVYYKDDTHYFVMTAKKQSLLEKGVILQDFSATEKLLSRNNMNQEALLNYVTEAASFSTNHQLPRLDFAMNHYGQPDVAMFDFTCMYASENASLIRDEGGKQLLVSLVGDSLLEPFWPMGTGIARGFLAAFDAAWMVRSWAQGSSPLSVLAERSFS
;
A
#
# COMPACT_ATOMS: atom_id res chain seq x y z
N PHE A 1 -21.78 -7.49 2.67
CA PHE A 1 -20.65 -8.37 2.30
C PHE A 1 -19.87 -8.67 3.54
N ARG A 2 -19.68 -9.94 3.88
CA ARG A 2 -18.86 -10.33 5.03
C ARG A 2 -17.38 -10.25 4.65
N ARG A 3 -16.54 -9.76 5.54
CA ARG A 3 -15.09 -9.63 5.32
C ARG A 3 -14.35 -10.79 5.98
N LYS A 4 -13.39 -11.36 5.27
CA LYS A 4 -12.33 -12.21 5.80
C LYS A 4 -11.12 -11.33 6.08
N GLU A 5 -10.61 -11.44 7.30
CA GLU A 5 -9.39 -10.79 7.74
C GLU A 5 -8.24 -11.80 7.64
N PHE A 6 -7.18 -11.41 6.95
CA PHE A 6 -5.91 -12.13 6.94
C PHE A 6 -4.92 -11.33 7.77
N ARG A 7 -4.62 -11.83 8.97
CA ARG A 7 -3.68 -11.19 9.89
C ARG A 7 -2.30 -11.82 9.78
N GLY A 8 -1.34 -11.04 9.31
CA GLY A 8 0.08 -11.41 9.22
C GLY A 8 0.86 -11.03 10.48
N LYS A 9 2.20 -11.08 10.37
CA LYS A 9 3.09 -10.38 11.32
C LYS A 9 2.85 -8.86 11.19
N LEU A 10 3.12 -8.13 12.27
CA LEU A 10 3.03 -6.67 12.28
C LEU A 10 3.85 -6.09 11.12
N ALA A 11 3.20 -5.36 10.23
CA ALA A 11 3.81 -4.71 9.08
C ALA A 11 3.37 -3.25 9.05
N ILE A 12 4.34 -2.33 9.11
CA ILE A 12 4.09 -0.89 9.11
C ILE A 12 4.64 -0.34 7.79
N ALA A 13 3.75 0.08 6.91
CA ALA A 13 4.14 0.67 5.63
C ALA A 13 4.24 2.19 5.76
N ILE A 14 5.22 2.78 5.10
CA ILE A 14 5.38 4.22 4.98
C ILE A 14 5.48 4.55 3.50
N THR A 15 4.66 5.49 3.04
CA THR A 15 4.77 6.08 1.70
C THR A 15 5.26 7.50 1.79
N ALA A 16 6.04 7.93 0.81
CA ALA A 16 6.50 9.30 0.72
C ALA A 16 6.65 9.75 -0.72
N ASN A 17 6.31 11.01 -0.97
CA ASN A 17 6.50 11.67 -2.25
C ASN A 17 7.45 12.84 -2.11
N PHE A 18 8.52 12.84 -2.89
CA PHE A 18 9.39 14.00 -3.05
C PHE A 18 9.16 14.66 -4.42
N ILE A 19 9.40 15.97 -4.50
CA ILE A 19 9.28 16.74 -5.74
C ILE A 19 10.30 16.20 -6.75
N ASN A 20 9.82 15.78 -7.92
CA ASN A 20 10.65 15.52 -9.08
C ASN A 20 10.76 16.80 -9.93
N ARG A 21 11.97 17.32 -10.11
CA ARG A 21 12.20 18.51 -10.95
C ARG A 21 12.59 18.14 -12.38
N HIS A 22 12.63 16.85 -12.69
CA HIS A 22 13.03 16.29 -13.97
C HIS A 22 14.42 16.79 -14.41
N SER A 23 15.34 16.99 -13.45
CA SER A 23 16.72 17.34 -13.76
C SER A 23 17.47 16.15 -14.40
N ARG A 24 18.61 16.42 -15.03
CA ARG A 24 19.41 15.35 -15.64
C ARG A 24 20.00 14.40 -14.59
N GLU A 25 20.31 14.92 -13.41
CA GLU A 25 20.80 14.16 -12.25
C GLU A 25 19.69 13.25 -11.70
N GLU A 26 18.48 13.80 -11.50
CA GLU A 26 17.31 13.03 -11.07
C GLU A 26 16.96 11.93 -12.08
N ALA A 27 17.08 12.21 -13.38
CA ALA A 27 16.83 11.23 -14.44
C ALA A 27 17.79 10.03 -14.41
N GLN A 28 19.01 10.18 -13.87
CA GLN A 28 20.00 9.10 -13.75
C GLN A 28 19.76 8.17 -12.56
N ALA A 29 19.02 8.62 -11.53
CA ALA A 29 18.72 7.79 -10.36
C ALA A 29 17.97 6.51 -10.75
N GLN A 30 18.48 5.35 -10.39
CA GLN A 30 17.82 4.09 -10.76
C GLN A 30 16.62 3.80 -9.85
N GLU A 31 15.50 3.39 -10.45
CA GLU A 31 14.34 2.89 -9.71
C GLU A 31 14.68 1.60 -8.96
N ILE A 32 13.92 1.36 -7.90
CA ILE A 32 14.07 0.15 -7.07
C ILE A 32 12.77 -0.63 -7.18
N SER A 33 12.73 -1.60 -8.10
CA SER A 33 11.58 -2.48 -8.29
C SER A 33 11.56 -3.57 -7.22
N GLY A 34 10.95 -3.32 -6.06
CA GLY A 34 10.60 -4.37 -5.11
C GLY A 34 11.79 -5.13 -4.50
N VAL A 35 12.82 -4.42 -4.02
CA VAL A 35 13.96 -5.05 -3.33
C VAL A 35 13.53 -5.47 -1.93
N ALA A 36 12.99 -6.68 -1.79
CA ALA A 36 12.70 -7.25 -0.47
C ALA A 36 14.00 -7.65 0.25
N PHE A 37 14.02 -7.57 1.58
CA PHE A 37 15.14 -7.94 2.44
C PHE A 37 15.78 -9.28 2.08
N ILE A 38 14.95 -10.26 1.70
CA ILE A 38 15.37 -11.62 1.34
C ILE A 38 16.40 -11.62 0.19
N PHE A 39 16.29 -10.68 -0.75
CA PHE A 39 17.14 -10.64 -1.94
C PHE A 39 18.35 -9.71 -1.81
N ASN A 40 18.35 -8.77 -0.86
CA ASN A 40 19.44 -7.81 -0.69
C ASN A 40 19.74 -7.51 0.79
N GLN A 41 19.98 -8.56 1.58
CA GLN A 41 20.22 -8.45 3.03
C GLN A 41 21.36 -7.49 3.38
N LYS A 42 22.43 -7.48 2.56
CA LYS A 42 23.56 -6.59 2.77
C LYS A 42 23.16 -5.12 2.69
N PHE A 43 22.36 -4.74 1.70
CA PHE A 43 21.87 -3.37 1.57
C PHE A 43 21.10 -2.91 2.82
N PHE A 44 20.19 -3.73 3.34
CA PHE A 44 19.41 -3.38 4.52
C PHE A 44 20.23 -3.36 5.81
N GLN A 45 21.22 -4.24 5.93
CA GLN A 45 22.17 -4.22 7.04
C GLN A 45 23.01 -2.93 7.01
N ASP A 46 23.56 -2.59 5.85
CA ASP A 46 24.36 -1.37 5.67
C ASP A 46 23.50 -0.10 5.91
N LEU A 47 22.23 -0.08 5.47
CA LEU A 47 21.27 0.99 5.75
C LEU A 47 21.06 1.17 7.26
N LYS A 48 20.83 0.07 7.98
CA LYS A 48 20.62 0.09 9.43
C LYS A 48 21.86 0.58 10.17
N GLU A 49 23.04 0.12 9.78
CA GLU A 49 24.30 0.53 10.39
C GLU A 49 24.61 2.01 10.14
N ALA A 50 24.31 2.52 8.95
CA ALA A 50 24.59 3.91 8.59
C ALA A 50 23.58 4.91 9.17
N THR A 51 22.30 4.53 9.30
CA THR A 51 21.20 5.49 9.58
C THR A 51 20.36 5.14 10.82
N GLY A 52 20.43 3.89 11.28
CA GLY A 52 19.50 3.34 12.29
C GLY A 52 18.13 2.95 11.72
N VAL A 53 17.90 3.11 10.42
CA VAL A 53 16.65 2.71 9.75
C VAL A 53 16.68 1.22 9.41
N ASP A 54 15.73 0.45 9.95
CA ASP A 54 15.60 -0.99 9.73
C ASP A 54 14.30 -1.30 8.97
N LEU A 55 14.46 -1.73 7.73
CA LEU A 55 13.38 -1.99 6.78
C LEU A 55 13.33 -3.46 6.36
N GLU A 56 12.13 -3.95 6.04
CA GLU A 56 11.91 -5.26 5.41
C GLU A 56 11.88 -5.16 3.87
N ASN A 57 11.47 -4.01 3.35
CA ASN A 57 11.38 -3.75 1.92
C ASN A 57 11.43 -2.24 1.68
N ILE A 58 11.95 -1.85 0.51
CA ILE A 58 11.84 -0.50 -0.03
C ILE A 58 11.66 -0.56 -1.55
N VAL A 59 10.78 0.28 -2.06
CA VAL A 59 10.49 0.47 -3.47
C VAL A 59 10.60 1.95 -3.77
N TYR A 60 11.19 2.25 -4.93
CA TYR A 60 11.32 3.61 -5.44
C TYR A 60 10.85 3.62 -6.88
N TYR A 61 9.84 4.44 -7.16
CA TYR A 61 9.36 4.76 -8.49
C TYR A 61 9.61 6.23 -8.79
N LYS A 62 10.05 6.49 -10.02
CA LYS A 62 10.28 7.84 -10.53
C LYS A 62 9.17 8.16 -11.51
N ASP A 63 8.23 8.97 -11.07
CA ASP A 63 7.06 9.40 -11.83
C ASP A 63 6.98 10.95 -11.78
N ASP A 64 5.78 11.52 -11.76
CA ASP A 64 5.53 12.93 -11.44
C ASP A 64 6.16 13.35 -10.09
N THR A 65 6.37 12.39 -9.19
CA THR A 65 7.12 12.53 -7.93
C THR A 65 8.18 11.43 -7.83
N HIS A 66 9.18 11.63 -6.98
CA HIS A 66 10.00 10.52 -6.49
C HIS A 66 9.22 9.83 -5.39
N TYR A 67 8.53 8.75 -5.75
CA TYR A 67 7.67 7.99 -4.85
C TYR A 67 8.43 6.85 -4.19
N PHE A 68 8.34 6.78 -2.87
CA PHE A 68 8.88 5.69 -2.07
C PHE A 68 7.77 4.99 -1.31
N VAL A 69 7.84 3.66 -1.27
CA VAL A 69 7.08 2.85 -0.31
C VAL A 69 8.02 1.88 0.38
N MET A 70 7.94 1.84 1.71
CA MET A 70 8.83 1.02 2.54
C MET A 70 8.04 0.33 3.65
N THR A 71 8.51 -0.83 4.08
CA THR A 71 7.98 -1.54 5.25
C THR A 71 9.00 -1.45 6.36
N ALA A 72 8.69 -0.69 7.40
CA ALA A 72 9.59 -0.44 8.53
C ALA A 72 9.32 -1.40 9.70
N LYS A 73 10.38 -1.81 10.39
CA LYS A 73 10.24 -2.60 11.62
C LYS A 73 9.83 -1.69 12.77
N LYS A 74 8.84 -2.11 13.56
CA LYS A 74 8.34 -1.38 14.74
C LYS A 74 9.46 -0.87 15.64
N GLN A 75 10.44 -1.73 15.92
CA GLN A 75 11.55 -1.39 16.82
C GLN A 75 12.39 -0.22 16.31
N SER A 76 12.64 -0.16 15.00
CA SER A 76 13.39 0.95 14.38
C SER A 76 12.61 2.26 14.45
N LEU A 77 11.28 2.22 14.28
CA LEU A 77 10.44 3.41 14.43
C LEU A 77 10.41 3.94 15.88
N LEU A 78 10.44 3.05 16.87
CA LEU A 78 10.55 3.42 18.28
C LEU A 78 11.93 4.02 18.60
N GLU A 79 13.00 3.36 18.15
CA GLU A 79 14.39 3.81 18.39
C GLU A 79 14.70 5.15 17.71
N LYS A 80 14.12 5.41 16.54
CA LYS A 80 14.23 6.69 15.82
C LYS A 80 13.24 7.74 16.33
N GLY A 81 12.42 7.42 17.34
CA GLY A 81 11.46 8.35 17.94
C GLY A 81 10.29 8.73 17.03
N VAL A 82 10.08 8.00 15.93
CA VAL A 82 8.92 8.16 15.04
C VAL A 82 7.64 7.77 15.78
N ILE A 83 7.69 6.65 16.49
CA ILE A 83 6.64 6.20 17.40
C ILE A 83 7.05 6.57 18.82
N LEU A 84 6.17 7.26 19.55
CA LEU A 84 6.46 7.79 20.89
C LEU A 84 6.37 6.71 21.98
N GLN A 85 5.34 5.85 21.91
CA GLN A 85 5.10 4.79 22.89
C GLN A 85 4.76 3.47 22.22
N ASP A 86 5.27 2.36 22.76
CA ASP A 86 4.95 1.01 22.27
C ASP A 86 3.59 0.53 22.81
N PHE A 87 2.56 0.60 21.97
CA PHE A 87 1.24 0.04 22.27
C PHE A 87 1.05 -1.33 21.61
N SER A 88 0.37 -2.23 22.31
CA SER A 88 0.02 -3.56 21.78
C SER A 88 -1.04 -3.52 20.66
N ALA A 89 -1.94 -2.54 20.69
CA ALA A 89 -2.97 -2.34 19.68
C ALA A 89 -2.44 -1.45 18.54
N THR A 90 -2.45 -1.96 17.31
CA THR A 90 -1.87 -1.26 16.14
C THR A 90 -2.55 0.08 15.86
N GLU A 91 -3.87 0.17 16.04
CA GLU A 91 -4.61 1.44 15.90
C GLU A 91 -4.09 2.54 16.84
N LYS A 92 -3.73 2.18 18.08
CA LYS A 92 -3.14 3.12 19.04
C LYS A 92 -1.68 3.41 18.71
N LEU A 93 -0.94 2.36 18.33
CA LEU A 93 0.47 2.44 17.96
C LEU A 93 0.69 3.43 16.81
N LEU A 94 -0.13 3.37 15.77
CA LEU A 94 -0.05 4.22 14.57
C LEU A 94 -0.97 5.45 14.63
N SER A 95 -1.54 5.74 15.80
CA SER A 95 -2.39 6.92 15.97
C SER A 95 -1.58 8.21 15.81
N ARG A 96 -2.23 9.26 15.29
CA ARG A 96 -1.58 10.59 15.10
C ARG A 96 -0.97 11.14 16.39
N ASN A 97 -1.58 10.87 17.55
CA ASN A 97 -1.08 11.34 18.84
C ASN A 97 0.16 10.59 19.32
N ASN A 98 0.43 9.40 18.78
CA ASN A 98 1.59 8.59 19.12
C ASN A 98 2.72 8.70 18.08
N MET A 99 2.59 9.63 17.13
CA MET A 99 3.48 9.78 16.00
C MET A 99 4.18 11.14 16.05
N ASN A 100 5.52 11.11 16.02
CA ASN A 100 6.31 12.31 15.84
C ASN A 100 6.51 12.58 14.35
N GLN A 101 5.81 13.59 13.83
CA GLN A 101 5.84 13.92 12.40
C GLN A 101 7.25 14.30 11.93
N GLU A 102 8.00 15.09 12.71
CA GLU A 102 9.34 15.53 12.31
C GLU A 102 10.32 14.33 12.23
N ALA A 103 10.26 13.45 13.22
CA ALA A 103 11.05 12.22 13.21
C ALA A 103 10.67 11.31 12.02
N LEU A 104 9.38 11.23 11.66
CA LEU A 104 8.91 10.49 10.49
C LEU A 104 9.51 11.04 9.19
N LEU A 105 9.49 12.37 9.01
CA LEU A 105 10.08 13.01 7.82
C LEU A 105 11.59 12.73 7.71
N ASN A 106 12.31 12.82 8.84
CA ASN A 106 13.75 12.51 8.88
C ASN A 106 14.02 11.03 8.56
N TYR A 107 13.26 10.12 9.15
CA TYR A 107 13.37 8.68 8.93
C TYR A 107 13.24 8.32 7.45
N VAL A 108 12.21 8.85 6.79
CA VAL A 108 11.94 8.61 5.37
C VAL A 108 13.02 9.26 4.49
N THR A 109 13.47 10.47 4.83
CA THR A 109 14.52 11.17 4.07
C THR A 109 15.83 10.41 4.10
N GLU A 110 16.25 9.89 5.26
CA GLU A 110 17.44 9.06 5.39
C GLU A 110 17.33 7.77 4.56
N ALA A 111 16.19 7.07 4.65
CA ALA A 111 15.93 5.86 3.88
C ALA A 111 15.94 6.11 2.35
N ALA A 112 15.29 7.18 1.89
CA ALA A 112 15.23 7.56 0.47
C ALA A 112 16.62 7.98 -0.06
N SER A 113 17.36 8.77 0.72
CA SER A 113 18.70 9.24 0.36
C SER A 113 19.68 8.08 0.24
N PHE A 114 19.70 7.18 1.22
CA PHE A 114 20.57 6.00 1.20
C PHE A 114 20.19 5.03 0.06
N SER A 115 18.89 4.74 -0.10
CA SER A 115 18.43 3.77 -1.11
C SER A 115 18.72 4.20 -2.55
N THR A 116 18.81 5.51 -2.81
CA THR A 116 19.18 6.06 -4.11
C THR A 116 20.68 6.35 -4.24
N ASN A 117 21.52 5.83 -3.34
CA ASN A 117 22.96 6.11 -3.30
C ASN A 117 23.29 7.61 -3.32
N HIS A 118 22.44 8.43 -2.68
CA HIS A 118 22.54 9.89 -2.65
C HIS A 118 22.55 10.55 -4.04
N GLN A 119 22.00 9.87 -5.07
CA GLN A 119 21.93 10.41 -6.44
C GLN A 119 20.83 11.45 -6.60
N LEU A 120 19.81 11.44 -5.74
CA LEU A 120 18.80 12.48 -5.71
C LEU A 120 19.36 13.73 -5.02
N PRO A 121 19.53 14.86 -5.74
CA PRO A 121 20.26 16.02 -5.23
C PRO A 121 19.50 16.74 -4.10
N ARG A 122 18.16 16.68 -4.12
CA ARG A 122 17.32 17.33 -3.13
C ARG A 122 16.04 16.53 -2.89
N LEU A 123 15.80 16.19 -1.63
CA LEU A 123 14.61 15.47 -1.17
C LEU A 123 13.66 16.45 -0.47
N ASP A 124 13.00 17.31 -1.25
CA ASP A 124 11.89 18.11 -0.72
C ASP A 124 10.58 17.35 -0.89
N PHE A 125 9.79 17.28 0.16
CA PHE A 125 8.48 16.64 0.10
C PHE A 125 7.54 17.37 -0.87
N ALA A 126 6.80 16.58 -1.65
CA ALA A 126 5.58 17.05 -2.29
C ALA A 126 4.53 17.38 -1.22
N MET A 127 3.50 18.15 -1.59
CA MET A 127 2.43 18.51 -0.67
C MET A 127 1.21 17.62 -0.91
N ASN A 128 0.65 17.07 0.16
CA ASN A 128 -0.63 16.36 0.12
C ASN A 128 -1.81 17.34 0.01
N HIS A 129 -3.04 16.83 -0.05
CA HIS A 129 -4.27 17.63 -0.17
C HIS A 129 -4.60 18.51 1.05
N TYR A 130 -3.86 18.35 2.16
CA TYR A 130 -3.92 19.22 3.34
C TYR A 130 -2.81 20.29 3.35
N GLY A 131 -1.97 20.37 2.32
CA GLY A 131 -0.83 21.30 2.28
C GLY A 131 0.31 20.93 3.23
N GLN A 132 0.41 19.66 3.60
CA GLN A 132 1.46 19.11 4.47
C GLN A 132 2.41 18.25 3.64
N PRO A 133 3.66 18.01 4.11
CA PRO A 133 4.56 17.04 3.50
C PRO A 133 3.86 15.70 3.25
N ASP A 134 3.95 15.20 2.03
CA ASP A 134 3.25 13.99 1.60
C ASP A 134 3.99 12.73 2.06
N VAL A 135 3.80 12.42 3.34
CA VAL A 135 4.25 11.21 4.00
C VAL A 135 3.10 10.64 4.82
N ALA A 136 2.87 9.34 4.68
CA ALA A 136 1.82 8.64 5.42
C ALA A 136 2.30 7.27 5.89
N MET A 137 1.78 6.83 7.04
CA MET A 137 2.07 5.55 7.65
C MET A 137 0.79 4.72 7.75
N PHE A 138 0.87 3.44 7.38
CA PHE A 138 -0.27 2.53 7.23
C PHE A 138 -0.02 1.21 7.96
N ASP A 139 -1.11 0.62 8.46
CA ASP A 139 -1.11 -0.73 8.99
C ASP A 139 -1.29 -1.73 7.84
N PHE A 140 -0.27 -2.55 7.59
CA PHE A 140 -0.32 -3.68 6.66
C PHE A 140 -0.43 -5.04 7.36
N THR A 141 -0.70 -5.05 8.67
CA THR A 141 -0.83 -6.27 9.46
C THR A 141 -2.08 -7.06 9.07
N CYS A 142 -3.16 -6.36 8.71
CA CYS A 142 -4.41 -6.96 8.31
C CYS A 142 -4.68 -6.62 6.84
N MET A 143 -5.01 -7.64 6.05
CA MET A 143 -5.58 -7.47 4.71
C MET A 143 -6.99 -8.04 4.72
N TYR A 144 -7.93 -7.29 4.15
CA TYR A 144 -9.33 -7.70 4.05
C TYR A 144 -9.68 -8.18 2.64
N ALA A 145 -10.44 -9.26 2.58
CA ALA A 145 -11.10 -9.73 1.37
C ALA A 145 -12.59 -9.93 1.63
N SER A 146 -13.45 -9.67 0.64
CA SER A 146 -14.85 -10.06 0.75
C SER A 146 -14.98 -11.58 0.64
N GLU A 147 -15.87 -12.19 1.42
CA GLU A 147 -16.19 -13.62 1.30
C GLU A 147 -16.84 -13.96 -0.04
N ASN A 148 -17.60 -13.01 -0.60
CA ASN A 148 -18.30 -13.15 -1.86
C ASN A 148 -18.12 -11.88 -2.70
N ALA A 149 -17.89 -12.04 -4.00
CA ALA A 149 -17.73 -10.91 -4.90
C ALA A 149 -19.06 -10.24 -5.26
N SER A 150 -20.14 -11.01 -5.28
CA SER A 150 -21.47 -10.53 -5.66
C SER A 150 -22.57 -11.15 -4.80
N LEU A 151 -23.74 -10.50 -4.80
CA LEU A 151 -24.97 -11.02 -4.23
C LEU A 151 -26.17 -10.46 -5.00
N ILE A 152 -27.33 -11.08 -4.81
CA ILE A 152 -28.61 -10.57 -5.33
C ILE A 152 -29.52 -10.29 -4.15
N ARG A 153 -30.19 -9.13 -4.20
CA ARG A 153 -31.28 -8.80 -3.29
C ARG A 153 -32.59 -8.87 -4.07
N ASP A 154 -33.60 -9.46 -3.46
CA ASP A 154 -34.96 -9.49 -3.99
C ASP A 154 -35.88 -8.82 -2.97
N GLU A 155 -36.54 -7.76 -3.39
CA GLU A 155 -37.53 -7.06 -2.57
C GLU A 155 -38.75 -6.73 -3.42
N GLY A 156 -39.90 -7.27 -3.03
CA GLY A 156 -41.16 -7.07 -3.77
C GLY A 156 -41.13 -7.58 -5.22
N GLY A 157 -40.39 -8.66 -5.49
CA GLY A 157 -40.25 -9.22 -6.84
C GLY A 157 -39.32 -8.43 -7.76
N LYS A 158 -38.61 -7.42 -7.23
CA LYS A 158 -37.57 -6.67 -7.94
C LYS A 158 -36.21 -7.16 -7.51
N GLN A 159 -35.43 -7.64 -8.48
CA GLN A 159 -34.10 -8.16 -8.25
C GLN A 159 -33.04 -7.08 -8.50
N LEU A 160 -32.11 -6.97 -7.56
CA LEU A 160 -30.95 -6.09 -7.61
C LEU A 160 -29.67 -6.92 -7.51
N LEU A 161 -28.89 -6.91 -8.58
CA LEU A 161 -27.54 -7.47 -8.62
C LEU A 161 -26.54 -6.47 -8.03
N VAL A 162 -25.76 -6.91 -7.03
CA VAL A 162 -24.75 -6.10 -6.35
C VAL A 162 -23.40 -6.80 -6.44
N SER A 163 -22.35 -6.09 -6.83
CA SER A 163 -20.99 -6.62 -6.97
C SER A 163 -19.96 -5.66 -6.38
N LEU A 164 -18.86 -6.23 -5.87
CA LEU A 164 -17.69 -5.52 -5.39
C LEU A 164 -16.56 -5.60 -6.43
N VAL A 165 -15.81 -4.51 -6.56
CA VAL A 165 -14.67 -4.37 -7.49
C VAL A 165 -13.55 -3.60 -6.81
N GLY A 166 -12.29 -3.86 -7.21
CA GLY A 166 -11.10 -3.18 -6.68
C GLY A 166 -10.81 -3.53 -5.23
N ASP A 167 -10.26 -2.59 -4.47
CA ASP A 167 -9.86 -2.76 -3.07
C ASP A 167 -11.06 -3.14 -2.18
N SER A 168 -12.27 -2.71 -2.57
CA SER A 168 -13.50 -3.13 -1.89
C SER A 168 -13.79 -4.61 -2.05
N LEU A 169 -13.21 -5.32 -3.01
CA LEU A 169 -13.29 -6.77 -3.14
C LEU A 169 -12.12 -7.44 -2.41
N LEU A 170 -10.91 -6.98 -2.67
CA LEU A 170 -9.67 -7.53 -2.13
C LEU A 170 -8.63 -6.43 -1.97
N GLU A 171 -8.20 -6.18 -0.74
CA GLU A 171 -7.17 -5.17 -0.46
C GLU A 171 -5.81 -5.61 -1.02
N PRO A 172 -5.11 -4.75 -1.78
CA PRO A 172 -3.81 -5.07 -2.33
C PRO A 172 -2.69 -4.80 -1.31
N PHE A 173 -1.69 -5.67 -1.30
CA PHE A 173 -0.40 -5.37 -0.70
C PHE A 173 0.42 -4.53 -1.70
N TRP A 174 0.52 -3.22 -1.46
CA TRP A 174 1.09 -2.26 -2.43
C TRP A 174 2.50 -2.62 -2.93
N PRO A 175 3.43 -3.14 -2.09
CA PRO A 175 4.77 -3.48 -2.57
C PRO A 175 4.81 -4.58 -3.63
N MET A 176 3.73 -5.36 -3.81
CA MET A 176 3.62 -6.35 -4.89
C MET A 176 2.99 -5.78 -6.18
N GLY A 177 2.52 -4.53 -6.18
CA GLY A 177 1.98 -3.87 -7.38
C GLY A 177 0.72 -4.52 -7.97
N THR A 178 -0.03 -5.30 -7.19
CA THR A 178 -1.16 -6.10 -7.72
C THR A 178 -2.50 -5.38 -7.77
N GLY A 179 -2.63 -4.20 -7.15
CA GLY A 179 -3.91 -3.49 -6.98
C GLY A 179 -4.62 -3.18 -8.29
N ILE A 180 -3.95 -2.47 -9.20
CA ILE A 180 -4.53 -2.08 -10.49
C ILE A 180 -4.90 -3.32 -11.33
N ALA A 181 -3.98 -4.28 -11.48
CA ALA A 181 -4.22 -5.47 -12.28
C ALA A 181 -5.43 -6.26 -11.76
N ARG A 182 -5.49 -6.54 -10.45
CA ARG A 182 -6.62 -7.26 -9.83
C ARG A 182 -7.92 -6.46 -9.87
N GLY A 183 -7.84 -5.15 -9.69
CA GLY A 183 -9.00 -4.25 -9.80
C GLY A 183 -9.62 -4.27 -11.20
N PHE A 184 -8.79 -4.23 -12.24
CA PHE A 184 -9.26 -4.30 -13.64
C PHE A 184 -9.86 -5.67 -13.96
N LEU A 185 -9.22 -6.76 -13.55
CA LEU A 185 -9.78 -8.11 -13.71
C LEU A 185 -11.15 -8.22 -13.03
N ALA A 186 -11.27 -7.77 -11.78
CA ALA A 186 -12.56 -7.76 -11.08
C ALA A 186 -13.62 -6.89 -11.76
N ALA A 187 -13.21 -5.80 -12.42
CA ALA A 187 -14.11 -4.94 -13.19
C ALA A 187 -14.61 -5.65 -14.46
N PHE A 188 -13.73 -6.35 -15.17
CA PHE A 188 -14.10 -7.15 -16.34
C PHE A 188 -15.03 -8.31 -15.96
N ASP A 189 -14.76 -9.01 -14.85
CA ASP A 189 -15.64 -10.07 -14.36
C ASP A 189 -17.02 -9.54 -13.97
N ALA A 190 -17.07 -8.35 -13.34
CA ALA A 190 -18.34 -7.69 -13.03
C ALA A 190 -19.10 -7.29 -14.30
N ALA A 191 -18.43 -6.76 -15.32
CA ALA A 191 -19.05 -6.43 -16.61
C ALA A 191 -19.57 -7.70 -17.32
N TRP A 192 -18.81 -8.79 -17.29
CA TRP A 192 -19.21 -10.09 -17.83
C TRP A 192 -20.45 -10.66 -17.11
N MET A 193 -20.45 -10.57 -15.78
CA MET A 193 -21.60 -10.96 -14.96
C MET A 193 -22.85 -10.15 -15.30
N VAL A 194 -22.73 -8.82 -15.45
CA VAL A 194 -23.84 -7.94 -15.86
C VAL A 194 -24.36 -8.31 -17.25
N ARG A 195 -23.47 -8.64 -18.20
CA ARG A 195 -23.86 -9.13 -19.53
C ARG A 195 -24.68 -10.42 -19.43
N SER A 196 -24.22 -11.41 -18.66
CA SER A 196 -24.92 -12.69 -18.47
C SER A 196 -26.31 -12.48 -17.83
N TRP A 197 -26.38 -11.62 -16.82
CA TRP A 197 -27.64 -11.21 -16.19
C TRP A 197 -28.62 -10.56 -17.19
N ALA A 198 -28.15 -9.61 -18.00
CA ALA A 198 -28.97 -8.93 -18.99
C ALA A 198 -29.46 -9.86 -20.12
N GLN A 199 -28.75 -10.97 -20.37
CA GLN A 199 -29.15 -12.01 -21.32
C GLN A 199 -30.19 -12.99 -20.76
N GLY A 200 -30.61 -12.82 -19.50
CA GLY A 200 -31.65 -13.63 -18.86
C GLY A 200 -31.14 -14.91 -18.21
N SER A 201 -29.82 -15.04 -18.00
CA SER A 201 -29.26 -16.13 -17.20
C SER A 201 -29.87 -16.15 -15.80
N SER A 202 -30.12 -17.35 -15.26
CA SER A 202 -30.73 -17.48 -13.93
C SER A 202 -29.86 -16.84 -12.83
N PRO A 203 -30.46 -16.25 -11.78
CA PRO A 203 -29.72 -15.63 -10.68
C PRO A 203 -28.60 -16.47 -10.07
N LEU A 204 -28.86 -17.75 -9.82
CA LEU A 204 -27.87 -18.65 -9.22
C LEU A 204 -26.73 -18.97 -10.19
N SER A 205 -27.01 -19.10 -11.50
CA SER A 205 -25.95 -19.33 -12.49
C SER A 205 -25.02 -18.13 -12.62
N VAL A 206 -25.56 -16.90 -12.59
CA VAL A 206 -24.78 -15.66 -12.66
C VAL A 206 -23.86 -15.53 -11.43
N LEU A 207 -24.37 -15.82 -10.23
CA LEU A 207 -23.57 -15.78 -9.00
C LEU A 207 -22.51 -16.90 -8.94
N ALA A 208 -22.85 -18.10 -9.43
CA ALA A 208 -21.91 -19.21 -9.47
C ALA A 208 -20.72 -18.89 -10.39
N GLU A 209 -20.99 -18.47 -11.63
CA GLU A 209 -19.95 -18.09 -12.60
C GLU A 209 -19.01 -17.03 -12.02
N ARG A 210 -19.56 -15.96 -11.42
CA ARG A 210 -18.78 -14.88 -10.80
C ARG A 210 -17.94 -15.32 -9.61
N SER A 211 -18.30 -16.40 -8.93
CA SER A 211 -17.55 -16.88 -7.76
C SER A 211 -16.32 -17.71 -8.14
N PHE A 212 -16.25 -18.19 -9.40
CA PHE A 212 -15.12 -18.97 -9.94
C PHE A 212 -14.14 -18.13 -10.78
N SER A 213 -14.52 -16.90 -11.13
CA SER A 213 -13.68 -15.89 -11.79
C SER A 213 -12.95 -15.01 -10.77
#